data_AF-A0A970N8K7-F1
#
_entry.id   AF-A0A970N8K7-F1
#
_cell.length_a   1.000
_cell.length_b   1.000
_cell.length_c   1.000
_cell.angle_alpha   90.00
_cell.angle_beta   90.00
_cell.angle_gamma   90.00
#
_symmetry.space_group_name_H-M   'P 1'
#
loop_
_entity.id
_entity.type
_entity.pdbx_description
1 polymer ?
#
loop_
_entity_poly.entity_id
_entity_poly.type
_entity_poly.pdbx_seq_one_letter_code
_entity_poly.pdbx_strand_id
1 'polypeptide(L)'
;MSAVFKREFRSFFSSPVGYIVVAAIAFFSGLFFYFINILGFNPDLSYVFGSLFPFVLIILPLVTMRLFSDEKRQKTDQALLTSPVSITGIVMGKFFAAMLVYVISLMLMIVFAMIIAFQVTPDWTIIIGNYIGIILLGGLIISIGLLISSLTESQLIAAIGTLGISFLLILMDSFAAQFSNLTILTTVVNFLSVSQRYGSFTSGIIAYDDIIFFLSMQALFLFLTVRVLDRKRWS
;
A
#
# COMPACT_ATOMS: atom_id res chain seq x y z
N MET A 1 6.80 -6.88 -19.85
CA MET A 1 6.14 -6.89 -18.54
C MET A 1 6.49 -8.13 -17.70
N SER A 2 6.16 -9.36 -18.14
CA SER A 2 6.38 -10.59 -17.32
C SER A 2 7.84 -10.80 -16.87
N ALA A 3 8.82 -10.50 -17.73
CA ALA A 3 10.24 -10.63 -17.39
C ALA A 3 10.66 -9.68 -16.25
N VAL A 4 10.22 -8.41 -16.30
CA VAL A 4 10.48 -7.42 -15.24
C VAL A 4 9.83 -7.87 -13.94
N PHE A 5 8.54 -8.23 -13.99
CA PHE A 5 7.82 -8.73 -12.83
C PHE A 5 8.54 -9.90 -12.14
N LYS A 6 8.93 -10.93 -12.90
CA LYS A 6 9.64 -12.11 -12.34
C LYS A 6 10.98 -11.74 -11.72
N ARG A 7 11.73 -10.84 -12.37
CA ARG A 7 13.02 -10.35 -11.85
C ARG A 7 12.85 -9.61 -10.53
N GLU A 8 11.92 -8.66 -10.46
CA GLU A 8 11.67 -7.86 -9.27
C GLU A 8 11.12 -8.71 -8.13
N PHE A 9 10.16 -9.59 -8.42
CA PHE A 9 9.62 -10.51 -7.43
C PHE A 9 10.71 -11.39 -6.82
N ARG A 10 11.60 -11.96 -7.65
CA ARG A 10 12.73 -12.75 -7.16
C ARG A 10 13.73 -11.92 -6.34
N SER A 11 13.95 -10.66 -6.72
CA SER A 11 14.79 -9.72 -5.97
C SER A 11 14.25 -9.47 -4.55
N PHE A 12 12.92 -9.45 -4.37
CA PHE A 12 12.32 -9.34 -3.03
C PHE A 12 12.73 -10.45 -2.08
N PHE A 13 12.75 -11.70 -2.54
CA PHE A 13 13.10 -12.87 -1.73
C PHE A 13 14.57 -13.26 -1.76
N SER A 14 15.36 -12.66 -2.65
CA SER A 14 16.82 -12.81 -2.65
C SER A 14 17.49 -11.86 -1.65
N SER A 15 16.75 -10.85 -1.19
CA SER A 15 17.18 -9.89 -0.17
C SER A 15 16.39 -10.06 1.14
N PRO A 16 16.89 -9.61 2.29
CA PRO A 16 16.16 -9.71 3.56
C PRO A 16 14.88 -8.85 3.62
N VAL A 17 14.75 -7.83 2.76
CA VAL A 17 13.65 -6.85 2.82
C VAL A 17 12.26 -7.50 2.64
N GLY A 18 12.11 -8.42 1.68
CA GLY A 18 10.82 -9.10 1.45
C GLY A 18 10.37 -9.89 2.67
N TYR A 19 11.30 -10.61 3.30
CA TYR A 19 11.02 -11.36 4.54
C TYR A 19 10.68 -10.44 5.71
N ILE A 20 11.40 -9.32 5.86
CA ILE A 20 11.14 -8.34 6.92
C ILE A 20 9.72 -7.78 6.80
N VAL A 21 9.29 -7.44 5.58
CA VAL A 21 7.95 -6.89 5.35
C VAL A 21 6.86 -7.92 5.67
N VAL A 22 7.01 -9.15 5.16
CA VAL A 22 6.07 -10.24 5.45
C VAL A 22 6.02 -10.51 6.95
N ALA A 23 7.17 -10.60 7.61
CA ALA A 23 7.26 -10.81 9.05
C ALA A 23 6.66 -9.65 9.86
N ALA A 24 6.88 -8.39 9.46
CA ALA A 24 6.34 -7.24 10.17
C ALA A 24 4.81 -7.20 10.08
N ILE A 25 4.23 -7.39 8.90
CA ILE A 25 2.78 -7.42 8.72
C ILE A 25 2.17 -8.62 9.46
N ALA A 26 2.79 -9.79 9.37
CA ALA A 26 2.40 -10.98 10.13
C ALA A 26 2.44 -10.73 11.65
N PHE A 27 3.51 -10.10 12.14
CA PHE A 27 3.71 -9.82 13.55
C PHE A 27 2.66 -8.85 14.08
N PHE A 28 2.47 -7.69 13.45
CA PHE A 28 1.48 -6.71 13.91
C PHE A 28 0.06 -7.26 13.79
N SER A 29 -0.25 -8.00 12.71
CA SER A 29 -1.59 -8.57 12.54
C SER A 29 -1.88 -9.66 13.58
N GLY A 30 -0.92 -10.53 13.88
CA GLY A 30 -1.02 -11.52 14.94
C GLY A 30 -1.12 -10.89 16.33
N LEU A 31 -0.37 -9.81 16.57
CA LEU A 31 -0.42 -9.05 17.81
C LEU A 31 -1.82 -8.45 18.04
N PHE A 32 -2.38 -7.76 17.05
CA PHE A 32 -3.73 -7.20 17.15
C PHE A 32 -4.81 -8.27 17.26
N PHE A 33 -4.68 -9.37 16.50
CA PHE A 33 -5.59 -10.51 16.64
C PHE A 33 -5.60 -11.05 18.07
N TYR A 34 -4.42 -11.27 18.67
CA TYR A 34 -4.31 -11.77 20.03
C TYR A 34 -4.92 -10.81 21.06
N PHE A 35 -4.54 -9.52 21.04
CA PHE A 35 -5.02 -8.57 22.03
C PHE A 35 -6.52 -8.25 21.88
N ILE A 36 -7.01 -8.09 20.65
CA ILE A 36 -8.38 -7.65 20.40
C ILE A 36 -9.35 -8.82 20.41
N ASN A 37 -9.03 -9.92 19.72
CA ASN A 37 -10.00 -11.00 19.53
C ASN A 37 -9.91 -12.05 20.63
N ILE A 38 -8.70 -12.51 20.95
CA ILE A 38 -8.51 -13.58 21.94
C ILE A 38 -8.64 -13.04 23.36
N LEU A 39 -7.84 -12.04 23.74
CA LEU A 39 -7.90 -11.45 25.09
C LEU A 39 -9.12 -10.56 25.30
N GLY A 40 -9.54 -9.83 24.26
CA GLY A 40 -10.70 -8.94 24.30
C GLY A 40 -12.04 -9.65 24.13
N PHE A 41 -12.05 -10.97 23.88
CA PHE A 41 -13.26 -11.77 23.63
C PHE A 41 -14.18 -11.17 22.56
N ASN A 42 -13.60 -10.56 21.53
CA ASN A 42 -14.34 -9.92 20.46
C ASN A 42 -14.14 -10.69 19.14
N PRO A 43 -15.17 -11.30 18.54
CA PRO A 43 -15.02 -12.04 17.29
C PRO A 43 -14.94 -11.14 16.04
N ASP A 44 -15.06 -9.82 16.18
CA ASP A 44 -15.03 -8.89 15.06
C ASP A 44 -13.60 -8.56 14.61
N LEU A 45 -13.25 -9.04 13.41
CA LEU A 45 -11.96 -8.80 12.79
C LEU A 45 -11.79 -7.35 12.28
N SER A 46 -12.86 -6.57 12.14
CA SER A 46 -12.81 -5.18 11.65
C SER A 46 -11.82 -4.34 12.46
N TYR A 47 -11.78 -4.55 13.78
CA TYR A 47 -10.86 -3.84 14.66
C TYR A 47 -9.39 -4.19 14.41
N VAL A 48 -9.10 -5.43 13.98
CA VAL A 48 -7.73 -5.86 13.61
C VAL A 48 -7.29 -5.15 12.35
N PHE A 49 -8.13 -5.15 11.31
CA PHE A 49 -7.85 -4.46 10.05
C PHE A 49 -7.80 -2.93 10.23
N GLY A 50 -8.67 -2.36 11.06
CA GLY A 50 -8.62 -0.94 11.45
C GLY A 50 -7.32 -0.60 12.17
N SER A 51 -6.89 -1.43 13.12
CA SER A 51 -5.61 -1.22 13.84
C SER A 51 -4.38 -1.38 12.94
N LEU A 52 -4.49 -2.16 11.87
CA LEU A 52 -3.40 -2.36 10.92
C LEU A 52 -3.23 -1.25 9.90
N PHE A 53 -4.26 -0.45 9.65
CA PHE A 53 -4.21 0.69 8.75
C PHE A 53 -2.94 1.55 8.92
N PRO A 54 -2.62 2.10 10.11
CA PRO A 54 -1.42 2.92 10.27
C PRO A 54 -0.12 2.14 10.08
N PHE A 55 -0.07 0.86 10.44
CA PHE A 55 1.14 0.03 10.32
C PHE A 55 1.45 -0.31 8.87
N VAL A 56 0.43 -0.60 8.05
CA VAL A 56 0.61 -0.80 6.60
C VAL A 56 1.23 0.44 5.97
N LEU A 57 0.76 1.63 6.37
CA LEU A 57 1.27 2.90 5.87
C LEU A 57 2.74 3.17 6.23
N ILE A 58 3.21 2.61 7.35
CA ILE A 58 4.59 2.70 7.82
C ILE A 58 5.47 1.62 7.17
N ILE A 59 4.95 0.41 6.98
CA ILE A 59 5.73 -0.73 6.47
C ILE A 59 5.92 -0.67 4.95
N LEU A 60 4.90 -0.26 4.18
CA LEU A 60 4.96 -0.26 2.72
C LEU A 60 6.06 0.60 2.08
N PRO A 61 6.43 1.76 2.65
CA PRO A 61 7.63 2.50 2.23
C PRO A 61 8.91 1.65 2.17
N LEU A 62 9.05 0.63 3.04
CA LEU A 62 10.20 -0.28 3.01
C LEU A 62 10.19 -1.20 1.79
N VAL A 63 9.01 -1.53 1.25
CA VAL A 63 8.88 -2.32 0.02
C VAL A 63 9.30 -1.49 -1.19
N THR A 64 8.84 -0.24 -1.25
CA THR A 64 8.94 0.59 -2.45
C THR A 64 10.19 1.43 -2.55
N MET A 65 10.84 1.74 -1.42
CA MET A 65 11.97 2.66 -1.37
C MET A 65 13.05 2.35 -2.40
N ARG A 66 13.36 1.07 -2.63
CA ARG A 66 14.43 0.59 -3.50
C ARG A 66 14.06 0.36 -4.97
N LEU A 67 12.77 0.38 -5.31
CA LEU A 67 12.31 -0.07 -6.63
C LEU A 67 12.98 0.69 -7.79
N PHE A 68 13.17 2.01 -7.67
CA PHE A 68 13.90 2.80 -8.66
C PHE A 68 15.16 3.46 -8.10
N SER A 69 15.19 3.79 -6.80
CA SER A 69 16.34 4.46 -6.19
C SER A 69 17.62 3.61 -6.26
N ASP A 70 17.52 2.27 -6.11
CA ASP A 70 18.70 1.40 -6.22
C ASP A 70 19.24 1.30 -7.64
N GLU A 71 18.35 1.24 -8.63
CA GLU A 71 18.75 1.16 -10.04
C GLU A 71 19.51 2.42 -10.45
N LYS A 72 19.06 3.59 -9.97
CA LYS A 72 19.77 4.85 -10.16
C LYS A 72 21.08 4.90 -9.42
N ARG A 73 21.09 4.51 -8.14
CA ARG A 73 22.31 4.49 -7.31
C ARG A 73 23.39 3.60 -7.91
N GLN A 74 23.00 2.48 -8.52
CA GLN A 74 23.91 1.54 -9.18
C GLN A 74 24.18 1.87 -10.66
N LYS A 75 23.60 2.95 -11.20
CA LYS A 75 23.67 3.33 -12.62
C LYS A 75 23.20 2.23 -13.59
N THR A 76 22.34 1.33 -13.12
CA THR A 76 21.72 0.28 -13.94
C THR A 76 20.41 0.74 -14.58
N ASP A 77 19.96 1.95 -14.25
CA ASP A 77 18.80 2.62 -14.85
C ASP A 77 18.97 2.83 -16.36
N GLN A 78 20.17 3.10 -16.86
CA GLN A 78 20.45 3.25 -18.29
C GLN A 78 20.22 1.94 -19.07
N ALA A 79 20.65 0.80 -18.51
CA ALA A 79 20.44 -0.51 -19.13
C ALA A 79 18.95 -0.88 -19.15
N LEU A 80 18.20 -0.44 -18.13
CA LEU A 80 16.77 -0.66 -18.04
C LEU A 80 15.98 0.19 -19.04
N LEU A 81 16.34 1.47 -19.21
CA LEU A 81 15.70 2.40 -20.16
C LEU A 81 16.02 2.10 -21.64
N THR A 82 17.14 1.43 -21.90
CA THR A 82 17.56 0.99 -23.24
C THR A 82 17.04 -0.42 -23.60
N SER A 83 16.50 -1.15 -22.63
CA SER A 83 15.88 -2.46 -22.88
C SER A 83 14.68 -2.35 -23.83
N PRO A 84 14.36 -3.39 -24.62
CA PRO A 84 13.24 -3.38 -25.58
C PRO A 84 11.86 -3.51 -24.90
N VAL A 85 11.70 -2.95 -23.70
CA VAL A 85 10.47 -2.99 -22.90
C VAL A 85 9.93 -1.57 -22.76
N SER A 86 8.62 -1.39 -22.91
CA SER A 86 7.99 -0.08 -22.69
C SER A 86 8.17 0.39 -21.25
N ILE A 87 8.31 1.70 -21.05
CA ILE A 87 8.47 2.34 -19.73
C ILE A 87 7.25 2.03 -18.85
N THR A 88 6.04 2.09 -19.41
CA THR A 88 4.82 1.65 -18.73
C THR A 88 4.90 0.18 -18.30
N GLY A 89 5.50 -0.69 -19.12
CA GLY A 89 5.69 -2.09 -18.79
C GLY A 89 6.71 -2.36 -17.69
N ILE A 90 7.69 -1.46 -17.51
CA ILE A 90 8.64 -1.48 -16.41
C ILE A 90 7.93 -1.07 -15.11
N VAL A 91 7.25 0.09 -15.12
CA VAL A 91 6.53 0.61 -13.95
C VAL A 91 5.47 -0.37 -13.46
N MET A 92 4.63 -0.89 -14.37
CA MET A 92 3.62 -1.90 -14.04
C MET A 92 4.24 -3.19 -13.52
N GLY A 93 5.36 -3.63 -14.09
CA GLY A 93 6.07 -4.83 -13.62
C GLY A 93 6.54 -4.70 -12.17
N LYS A 94 7.10 -3.53 -11.81
CA LYS A 94 7.53 -3.22 -10.43
C LYS A 94 6.35 -3.08 -9.48
N PHE A 95 5.29 -2.40 -9.90
CA PHE A 95 4.04 -2.27 -9.14
C PHE A 95 3.45 -3.63 -8.78
N PHE A 96 3.20 -4.49 -9.77
CA PHE A 96 2.61 -5.81 -9.51
C PHE A 96 3.53 -6.70 -8.68
N ALA A 97 4.86 -6.61 -8.84
CA ALA A 97 5.79 -7.38 -8.03
C ALA A 97 5.72 -6.98 -6.55
N ALA A 98 5.72 -5.68 -6.25
CA ALA A 98 5.55 -5.16 -4.89
C ALA A 98 4.16 -5.50 -4.33
N MET A 99 3.11 -5.36 -5.16
CA MET A 99 1.74 -5.68 -4.80
C MET A 99 1.58 -7.16 -4.43
N LEU A 100 2.23 -8.07 -5.19
CA LEU A 100 2.13 -9.50 -4.91
C LEU A 100 2.84 -9.87 -3.61
N VAL A 101 4.01 -9.29 -3.31
CA VAL A 101 4.68 -9.46 -2.00
C VAL A 101 3.77 -8.99 -0.86
N TYR A 102 3.11 -7.85 -1.04
CA TYR A 102 2.16 -7.33 -0.06
C TYR A 102 0.94 -8.24 0.11
N VAL A 103 0.33 -8.72 -0.98
CA VAL A 103 -0.81 -9.66 -0.90
C VAL A 103 -0.41 -10.98 -0.22
N ILE A 104 0.80 -11.51 -0.50
CA ILE A 104 1.31 -12.69 0.22
C ILE A 104 1.38 -12.42 1.73
N SER A 105 1.84 -11.24 2.14
CA SER A 105 1.92 -10.90 3.57
C SER A 105 0.55 -10.87 4.28
N LEU A 106 -0.53 -10.58 3.53
CA LEU A 106 -1.90 -10.55 4.05
C LEU A 106 -2.55 -11.94 4.11
N MET A 107 -2.00 -12.96 3.43
CA MET A 107 -2.57 -14.31 3.44
C MET A 107 -2.63 -14.92 4.84
N LEU A 108 -1.71 -14.55 5.74
CA LEU A 108 -1.72 -15.02 7.13
C LEU A 108 -3.03 -14.68 7.85
N MET A 109 -3.67 -13.56 7.51
CA MET A 109 -4.93 -13.16 8.14
C MET A 109 -6.10 -14.10 7.82
N ILE A 110 -6.01 -14.92 6.77
CA ILE A 110 -7.06 -15.89 6.44
C ILE A 110 -7.12 -16.93 7.55
N VAL A 111 -5.96 -17.24 8.16
CA VAL A 111 -5.87 -18.13 9.31
C VAL A 111 -6.63 -17.56 10.51
N PHE A 112 -6.61 -16.24 10.73
CA PHE A 112 -7.37 -15.60 11.81
C PHE A 112 -8.87 -15.74 11.61
N ALA A 113 -9.36 -15.53 10.38
CA ALA A 113 -10.76 -15.77 10.03
C ALA A 113 -11.17 -17.24 10.25
N MET A 114 -10.30 -18.18 9.88
CA MET A 114 -10.55 -19.62 10.13
C MET A 114 -10.60 -19.95 11.62
N ILE A 115 -9.70 -19.39 12.44
CA ILE A 115 -9.69 -19.62 13.90
C ILE A 115 -11.01 -19.16 14.53
N ILE A 116 -11.51 -17.98 14.15
CA ILE A 116 -12.79 -17.47 14.66
C ILE A 116 -13.95 -18.32 14.15
N ALA A 117 -13.91 -18.77 12.89
CA ALA A 117 -14.97 -19.60 12.29
C ALA A 117 -15.25 -20.91 13.04
N PHE A 118 -14.27 -21.45 13.78
CA PHE A 118 -14.48 -22.63 14.61
C PHE A 118 -15.30 -22.36 15.88
N GLN A 119 -15.37 -21.11 16.34
CA GLN A 119 -16.09 -20.74 17.57
C GLN A 119 -17.38 -19.99 17.29
N VAL A 120 -17.38 -19.11 16.30
CA VAL A 120 -18.47 -18.20 15.96
C VAL A 120 -18.61 -18.11 14.45
N THR A 121 -19.83 -17.96 13.93
CA THR A 121 -20.06 -17.69 12.51
C THR A 121 -19.50 -16.30 12.14
N PRO A 122 -18.42 -16.21 11.33
CA PRO A 122 -17.84 -14.93 10.98
C PRO A 122 -18.73 -14.19 9.99
N ASP A 123 -18.75 -12.86 10.06
CA ASP A 123 -19.32 -12.04 8.99
C ASP A 123 -18.33 -11.98 7.82
N TRP A 124 -18.56 -12.86 6.85
CA TRP A 124 -17.75 -12.95 5.64
C TRP A 124 -17.80 -11.67 4.79
N THR A 125 -18.88 -10.90 4.85
CA THR A 125 -19.01 -9.64 4.10
C THR A 125 -18.00 -8.63 4.62
N ILE A 126 -17.94 -8.49 5.94
CA ILE A 126 -16.98 -7.63 6.63
C ILE A 126 -15.55 -8.08 6.33
N ILE A 127 -15.26 -9.38 6.44
CA ILE A 127 -13.91 -9.91 6.18
C ILE A 127 -13.46 -9.62 4.75
N ILE A 128 -14.31 -9.92 3.76
CA ILE A 128 -13.99 -9.67 2.35
C ILE A 128 -13.84 -8.17 2.08
N GLY A 129 -14.71 -7.33 2.66
CA GLY A 129 -14.63 -5.87 2.58
C GLY A 129 -13.29 -5.35 3.10
N ASN A 130 -12.88 -5.80 4.29
CA ASN A 130 -11.60 -5.46 4.90
C ASN A 130 -10.40 -5.90 4.03
N TYR A 131 -10.44 -7.09 3.44
CA TYR A 131 -9.40 -7.56 2.51
C TYR A 131 -9.30 -6.66 1.27
N ILE A 132 -10.43 -6.32 0.66
CA ILE A 132 -10.45 -5.45 -0.52
C ILE A 132 -9.92 -4.07 -0.15
N GLY A 133 -10.39 -3.49 0.96
CA GLY A 133 -9.96 -2.19 1.44
C GLY A 133 -8.47 -2.11 1.70
N ILE A 134 -7.90 -3.09 2.42
CA ILE A 134 -6.47 -3.08 2.77
C ILE A 134 -5.56 -3.32 1.56
N ILE A 135 -6.01 -4.15 0.60
CA ILE A 135 -5.32 -4.36 -0.68
C ILE A 135 -5.31 -3.06 -1.50
N LEU A 136 -6.45 -2.37 -1.62
CA LEU A 136 -6.56 -1.10 -2.35
C LEU A 136 -5.73 0.01 -1.71
N LEU A 137 -5.76 0.09 -0.38
CA LEU A 137 -4.92 1.00 0.40
C LEU A 137 -3.44 0.73 0.14
N GLY A 138 -3.01 -0.53 0.22
CA GLY A 138 -1.62 -0.89 -0.01
C GLY A 138 -1.17 -0.58 -1.43
N GLY A 139 -2.02 -0.82 -2.44
CA GLY A 139 -1.76 -0.43 -3.82
C GLY A 139 -1.55 1.09 -3.98
N LEU A 140 -2.31 1.91 -3.26
CA LEU A 140 -2.14 3.37 -3.27
C LEU A 140 -0.76 3.77 -2.74
N ILE A 141 -0.38 3.27 -1.55
CA ILE A 141 0.91 3.58 -0.94
C ILE A 141 2.08 3.05 -1.80
N ILE A 142 1.92 1.88 -2.42
CA ILE A 142 2.93 1.34 -3.33
C ILE A 142 3.10 2.24 -4.57
N SER A 143 2.00 2.76 -5.12
CA SER A 143 2.03 3.66 -6.28
C SER A 143 2.70 4.99 -5.95
N ILE A 144 2.40 5.56 -4.76
CA ILE A 144 3.07 6.76 -4.25
C ILE A 144 4.58 6.50 -4.05
N GLY A 145 4.93 5.37 -3.41
CA GLY A 145 6.32 5.02 -3.16
C GLY A 145 7.13 4.78 -4.42
N LEU A 146 6.51 4.22 -5.48
CA LEU A 146 7.13 4.11 -6.80
C LEU A 146 7.45 5.49 -7.39
N LEU A 147 6.50 6.43 -7.32
CA LEU A 147 6.73 7.80 -7.80
C LEU A 147 7.91 8.44 -7.06
N ILE A 148 7.91 8.39 -5.74
CA ILE A 148 8.97 9.02 -4.93
C ILE A 148 10.32 8.34 -5.17
N SER A 149 10.36 7.00 -5.22
CA SER A 149 11.57 6.24 -5.55
C SER A 149 12.09 6.62 -6.95
N SER A 150 11.20 6.92 -7.89
CA SER A 150 11.56 7.39 -9.24
C SER A 150 12.09 8.82 -9.30
N LEU A 151 12.00 9.60 -8.21
CA LEU A 151 12.49 10.98 -8.12
C LEU A 151 13.84 11.10 -7.39
N THR A 152 14.21 10.12 -6.56
CA THR A 152 15.45 10.15 -5.77
C THR A 152 16.43 9.05 -6.16
N GLU A 153 17.70 9.20 -5.77
CA GLU A 153 18.75 8.18 -5.90
C GLU A 153 19.05 7.49 -4.55
N SER A 154 18.54 8.06 -3.44
CA SER A 154 18.76 7.52 -2.10
C SER A 154 17.53 6.75 -1.62
N GLN A 155 17.71 5.47 -1.31
CA GLN A 155 16.68 4.61 -0.71
C GLN A 155 16.09 5.24 0.56
N LEU A 156 16.93 5.83 1.41
CA LEU A 156 16.49 6.43 2.66
C LEU A 156 15.58 7.65 2.41
N ILE A 157 15.95 8.51 1.45
CA ILE A 157 15.10 9.65 1.07
C ILE A 157 13.78 9.17 0.46
N ALA A 158 13.81 8.09 -0.34
CA ALA A 158 12.60 7.50 -0.90
C ALA A 158 11.66 6.98 0.19
N ALA A 159 12.21 6.29 1.17
CA ALA A 159 11.46 5.74 2.30
C ALA A 159 10.84 6.86 3.13
N ILE A 160 11.62 7.86 3.55
CA ILE A 160 11.14 8.98 4.35
C ILE A 160 10.12 9.82 3.59
N GLY A 161 10.32 10.07 2.30
CA GLY A 161 9.34 10.78 1.47
C GLY A 161 8.01 10.04 1.41
N THR A 162 8.04 8.73 1.18
CA THR A 162 6.82 7.91 1.14
C THR A 162 6.14 7.86 2.51
N LEU A 163 6.90 7.67 3.58
CA LEU A 163 6.40 7.74 4.96
C LEU A 163 5.75 9.08 5.28
N GLY A 164 6.37 10.19 4.86
CA GLY A 164 5.86 11.54 5.08
C GLY A 164 4.50 11.74 4.40
N ILE A 165 4.36 11.30 3.14
CA ILE A 165 3.07 11.36 2.45
C ILE A 165 2.05 10.43 3.11
N SER A 166 2.42 9.19 3.45
CA SER A 166 1.54 8.27 4.17
C SER A 166 1.03 8.89 5.49
N PHE A 167 1.91 9.53 6.26
CA PHE A 167 1.54 10.17 7.51
C PHE A 167 0.59 11.34 7.31
N LEU A 168 0.82 12.17 6.27
CA LEU A 168 -0.11 13.25 5.92
C LEU A 168 -1.50 12.72 5.53
N LEU A 169 -1.58 11.57 4.85
CA LEU A 169 -2.87 10.95 4.51
C LEU A 169 -3.68 10.56 5.75
N ILE A 170 -3.03 10.07 6.81
CA ILE A 170 -3.68 9.74 8.09
C ILE A 170 -4.16 11.01 8.81
N LEU A 171 -3.33 12.04 8.85
CA LEU A 171 -3.63 13.26 9.58
C LEU A 171 -4.62 14.18 8.86
N MET A 172 -4.88 13.95 7.57
CA MET A 172 -5.65 14.85 6.73
C MET A 172 -7.04 15.15 7.32
N ASP A 173 -7.74 14.12 7.81
CA ASP A 173 -9.06 14.26 8.42
C ASP A 173 -9.01 15.05 9.73
N SER A 174 -7.97 14.81 10.52
CA SER A 174 -7.72 15.52 11.78
C SER A 174 -7.43 16.99 11.55
N PHE A 175 -6.67 17.33 10.49
CA PHE A 175 -6.43 18.71 10.10
C PHE A 175 -7.70 19.39 9.58
N ALA A 176 -8.51 18.72 8.76
CA ALA A 176 -9.77 19.31 8.28
C ALA A 176 -10.74 19.66 9.41
N ALA A 177 -10.79 18.85 10.48
CA ALA A 177 -11.63 19.14 11.64
C ALA A 177 -11.28 20.50 12.30
N GLN A 178 -10.00 20.89 12.30
CA GLN A 178 -9.54 22.17 12.85
C GLN A 178 -9.97 23.39 12.00
N PHE A 179 -10.22 23.18 10.71
CA PHE A 179 -10.66 24.21 9.77
C PHE A 179 -12.13 24.04 9.38
N SER A 180 -12.95 23.48 10.27
CA SER A 180 -14.38 23.21 10.05
C SER A 180 -15.20 24.43 9.61
N ASN A 181 -14.72 25.64 9.89
CA ASN A 181 -15.32 26.91 9.46
C ASN A 181 -15.13 27.21 7.96
N LEU A 182 -14.24 26.49 7.26
CA LEU A 182 -13.95 26.68 5.83
C LEU A 182 -14.58 25.55 5.00
N THR A 183 -15.81 25.74 4.55
CA THR A 183 -16.61 24.73 3.80
C THR A 183 -15.89 24.18 2.57
N ILE A 184 -15.10 25.01 1.88
CA ILE A 184 -14.34 24.58 0.69
C ILE A 184 -13.24 23.60 1.09
N LEU A 185 -12.51 23.91 2.18
CA LEU A 185 -11.38 23.11 2.62
C LEU A 185 -11.84 21.74 3.14
N THR A 186 -12.93 21.71 3.91
CA THR A 186 -13.53 20.47 4.41
C THR A 186 -14.09 19.61 3.29
N THR A 187 -14.70 20.20 2.27
CA THR A 187 -15.21 19.45 1.10
C THR A 187 -14.09 18.76 0.34
N VAL A 188 -12.99 19.47 0.07
CA VAL A 188 -11.82 18.90 -0.64
C VAL A 188 -11.15 17.80 0.18
N VAL A 189 -10.99 18.01 1.49
CA VAL A 189 -10.38 16.99 2.36
C VAL A 189 -11.26 15.75 2.46
N ASN A 190 -12.57 15.89 2.66
CA ASN A 190 -13.48 14.75 2.71
C ASN A 190 -13.45 13.96 1.38
N PHE A 191 -13.34 14.65 0.25
CA PHE A 191 -13.21 13.98 -1.05
C PHE A 191 -11.95 13.13 -1.17
N LEU A 192 -10.81 13.64 -0.67
CA LEU A 192 -9.50 12.99 -0.69
C LEU A 192 -9.27 12.02 0.48
N SER A 193 -10.17 11.99 1.48
CA SER A 193 -9.97 11.27 2.73
C SER A 193 -9.76 9.78 2.48
N VAL A 194 -8.55 9.30 2.77
CA VAL A 194 -8.23 7.87 2.64
C VAL A 194 -8.81 7.10 3.84
N SER A 195 -8.80 7.70 5.03
CA SER A 195 -9.27 7.03 6.26
C SER A 195 -10.78 6.83 6.25
N GLN A 196 -11.55 7.82 5.79
CA GLN A 196 -13.01 7.70 5.71
C GLN A 196 -13.43 6.57 4.75
N ARG A 197 -12.81 6.53 3.57
CA ARG A 197 -13.07 5.50 2.56
C ARG A 197 -12.62 4.12 3.01
N TYR A 198 -11.48 4.03 3.71
CA TYR A 198 -11.07 2.79 4.35
C TYR A 198 -12.06 2.34 5.44
N GLY A 199 -12.61 3.29 6.20
CA GLY A 199 -13.67 3.06 7.19
C GLY A 199 -14.89 2.35 6.62
N SER A 200 -15.36 2.73 5.42
CA SER A 200 -16.46 2.04 4.72
C SER A 200 -16.18 0.55 4.57
N PHE A 201 -14.99 0.18 4.09
CA PHE A 201 -14.57 -1.22 3.95
C PHE A 201 -14.51 -1.96 5.29
N THR A 202 -14.03 -1.30 6.35
CA THR A 202 -13.97 -1.92 7.68
C THR A 202 -15.35 -2.21 8.25
N SER A 203 -16.37 -1.44 7.86
CA SER A 203 -17.77 -1.69 8.23
C SER A 203 -18.49 -2.72 7.33
N GLY A 204 -17.79 -3.35 6.39
CA GLY A 204 -18.35 -4.31 5.44
C GLY A 204 -19.09 -3.67 4.26
N ILE A 205 -19.05 -2.34 4.12
CA ILE A 205 -19.68 -1.62 3.02
C ILE A 205 -18.67 -1.51 1.89
N ILE A 206 -18.92 -2.26 0.80
CA ILE A 206 -18.13 -2.19 -0.43
C ILE A 206 -18.78 -1.16 -1.36
N ALA A 207 -18.44 0.11 -1.15
CA ALA A 207 -18.93 1.20 -1.95
C ALA A 207 -18.12 1.33 -3.26
N TYR A 208 -18.81 1.48 -4.40
CA TYR A 208 -18.15 1.53 -5.71
C TYR A 208 -17.29 2.79 -5.89
N ASP A 209 -17.71 3.89 -5.26
CA ASP A 209 -17.01 5.16 -5.25
C ASP A 209 -15.66 5.06 -4.54
N ASP A 210 -15.57 4.30 -3.45
CA ASP A 210 -14.32 4.05 -2.73
C ASP A 210 -13.34 3.24 -3.58
N ILE A 211 -13.82 2.19 -4.26
CA ILE A 211 -12.99 1.39 -5.18
C ILE A 211 -12.46 2.26 -6.33
N ILE A 212 -13.33 3.04 -6.98
CA ILE A 212 -12.96 3.92 -8.09
C ILE A 212 -11.94 4.97 -7.61
N PHE A 213 -12.12 5.52 -6.43
CA PHE A 213 -11.17 6.46 -5.83
C PHE A 213 -9.77 5.84 -5.68
N PHE A 214 -9.66 4.67 -5.04
CA PHE A 214 -8.36 4.03 -4.85
C PHE A 214 -7.70 3.66 -6.18
N LEU A 215 -8.45 3.09 -7.12
CA LEU A 215 -7.91 2.70 -8.43
C LEU A 215 -7.50 3.92 -9.27
N SER A 216 -8.27 5.01 -9.25
CA SER A 216 -7.93 6.24 -9.97
C SER A 216 -6.68 6.91 -9.39
N MET A 217 -6.53 6.95 -8.07
CA MET A 217 -5.32 7.46 -7.42
C MET A 217 -4.10 6.59 -7.72
N GLN A 218 -4.23 5.26 -7.67
CA GLN A 218 -3.16 4.36 -8.10
C GLN A 218 -2.75 4.63 -9.55
N ALA A 219 -3.71 4.71 -10.47
CA ALA A 219 -3.46 4.99 -11.88
C ALA A 219 -2.77 6.36 -12.08
N LEU A 220 -3.19 7.39 -11.34
CA LEU A 220 -2.58 8.73 -11.37
C LEU A 220 -1.09 8.67 -10.99
N PHE A 221 -0.76 8.08 -9.84
CA PHE A 221 0.64 8.01 -9.38
C PHE A 221 1.53 7.13 -10.28
N LEU A 222 0.99 6.03 -10.80
CA LEU A 222 1.71 5.19 -11.77
C LEU A 222 1.93 5.94 -13.09
N PHE A 223 0.93 6.69 -13.57
CA PHE A 223 1.06 7.54 -14.76
C PHE A 223 2.13 8.61 -14.57
N LEU A 224 2.13 9.31 -13.43
CA LEU A 224 3.16 10.30 -13.09
C LEU A 224 4.55 9.66 -13.06
N THR A 225 4.67 8.45 -12.52
CA THR A 225 5.94 7.69 -12.49
C THR A 225 6.44 7.42 -13.91
N VAL A 226 5.56 7.01 -14.82
CA VAL A 226 5.91 6.82 -16.25
C VAL A 226 6.41 8.13 -16.87
N ARG A 227 5.72 9.25 -16.62
CA ARG A 227 6.13 10.57 -17.16
C ARG A 227 7.48 11.05 -16.65
N VAL A 228 7.79 10.80 -15.37
CA VAL A 228 9.10 11.10 -14.79
C VAL A 228 10.20 10.31 -15.50
N LEU A 229 9.97 9.03 -15.79
CA LEU A 229 10.94 8.18 -16.49
C LEU A 229 11.07 8.53 -17.98
N ASP A 230 9.96 8.83 -18.66
CA ASP A 230 9.96 9.27 -20.06
C ASP A 230 10.80 10.53 -20.23
N ARG A 231 10.63 11.54 -19.35
CA ARG A 231 11.41 12.78 -19.37
C ARG A 231 12.92 12.50 -19.28
N LYS A 232 13.32 11.55 -18.43
CA LYS A 232 14.73 11.19 -18.24
C LYS A 232 15.35 10.52 -19.46
N ARG A 233 14.55 9.85 -20.31
CA ARG A 233 15.04 9.23 -21.54
C ARG A 233 15.47 10.25 -22.59
N TRP A 234 14.96 11.47 -22.53
CA TRP A 234 15.20 12.53 -23.53
C TRP A 234 16.15 13.63 -23.05
N SER A 235 16.65 13.55 -21.81
CA SER A 235 17.64 14.47 -21.24
C SER A 235 19.01 13.82 -21.17
#